data_AF-A0A1G0A8R4-F1
#
_entry.id   AF-A0A1G0A8R4-F1
#
_cell.length_a   1.000
_cell.length_b   1.000
_cell.length_c   1.000
_cell.angle_alpha   90.00
_cell.angle_beta   90.00
_cell.angle_gamma   90.00
#
_symmetry.space_group_name_H-M   'P 1'
#
loop_
_entity.id
_entity.type
_entity.pdbx_description
1 polymer ?
#
loop_
_entity_poly.entity_id
_entity_poly.type
_entity_poly.pdbx_seq_one_letter_code
_entity_poly.pdbx_strand_id
1 'polypeptide(L)'
;MIPVEEIREPPGKAMGKVAELWRPLEGTNKIVCTACARYCKIGEGQVGLCGIRGVHEGKLWLYVYGRVITGHVDPIEKKPVSHYRPGSKIFSIATTGCNWLCRYCFVGETTIHTNTGILSIQSLFEEARPTANQEVRLPEGLAVVTHRNRWRHVRKAFQHWYSGPIVEVTTELGPGFRSTPDHGVYVAEPHGQGRKKAASTIRRGDLLVTPSLIGERASPGLAVEAIAARGHPETEVGSISVEAGEASPHLPVQRVEERSYVGCVYNLEVEEDHSYTANGLAVANCQNADISQRRKVEGIEVEPKDVVKMTLDQGCQGLAYTYNQPTIFIEFARDIGLLARKAGLINIFVSNGYDTPETVAEMGKFLDAVTVDFKGSGETDFVRKYINIPNADPIFQTLLEVRDKTKIHTEITDLIVPQVGDSLDAARHLSKWVYDNLGPDTPIHFLRFHPDYKMMEFPWTPVETLERHCAVAKEAGLKYVYIGNVPGHPLEHTYCPGCGSVAIKRYGFDITGWYLDKDNKCKKCGTQLAITGRLEKTAKENRFYGVLYHR
;
A
#
# COMPACT_ATOMS: atom_id res chain seq x y z
N MET A 1 22.15 1.45 1.45
CA MET A 1 22.02 2.77 0.79
C MET A 1 22.54 2.61 -0.62
N ILE A 2 21.77 3.00 -1.64
CA ILE A 2 22.02 2.70 -3.06
C ILE A 2 22.84 3.85 -3.68
N PRO A 3 23.91 3.59 -4.48
CA PRO A 3 24.67 4.58 -5.24
C PRO A 3 23.82 5.34 -6.29
N VAL A 4 24.03 6.65 -6.48
CA VAL A 4 23.29 7.51 -7.42
C VAL A 4 23.55 7.11 -8.86
N GLU A 5 24.72 6.54 -9.17
CA GLU A 5 25.02 6.04 -10.52
C GLU A 5 24.16 4.81 -10.91
N GLU A 6 23.55 4.11 -9.94
CA GLU A 6 22.63 2.99 -10.20
C GLU A 6 21.19 3.45 -10.45
N ILE A 7 20.88 4.74 -10.29
CA ILE A 7 19.65 5.36 -10.80
C ILE A 7 19.85 5.56 -12.30
N ARG A 8 19.43 4.57 -13.10
CA ARG A 8 19.52 4.53 -14.57
C ARG A 8 19.19 5.89 -15.20
N GLU A 9 20.26 6.59 -15.60
CA GLU A 9 20.33 7.97 -16.09
C GLU A 9 19.70 9.02 -15.15
N PRO A 10 20.41 10.11 -14.79
CA PRO A 10 19.77 11.26 -14.17
C PRO A 10 18.64 11.70 -15.11
N PRO A 11 17.39 11.83 -14.61
CA PRO A 11 16.26 12.20 -15.46
C PRO A 11 16.59 13.43 -16.29
N GLY A 12 16.48 13.28 -17.61
CA GLY A 12 16.95 14.25 -18.60
C GLY A 12 16.57 15.70 -18.24
N LYS A 13 17.58 16.57 -18.22
CA LYS A 13 17.49 18.05 -18.16
C LYS A 13 16.65 18.72 -17.06
N ALA A 14 15.92 18.01 -16.21
CA ALA A 14 15.32 18.54 -14.99
C ALA A 14 15.75 17.66 -13.81
N MET A 15 16.77 18.12 -13.07
CA MET A 15 17.46 17.42 -11.98
C MET A 15 16.59 17.14 -10.73
N GLY A 16 15.27 17.25 -10.84
CA GLY A 16 14.37 17.44 -9.69
C GLY A 16 14.58 18.83 -9.08
N LYS A 17 14.34 18.96 -7.77
CA LYS A 17 14.55 20.20 -7.00
C LYS A 17 15.43 19.92 -5.80
N VAL A 18 16.29 20.86 -5.43
CA VAL A 18 17.01 20.80 -4.14
C VAL A 18 15.97 20.78 -3.01
N ALA A 19 15.99 19.72 -2.23
CA ALA A 19 15.11 19.52 -1.10
C ALA A 19 15.54 20.38 0.10
N GLU A 20 14.56 20.82 0.87
CA GLU A 20 14.75 21.79 1.96
C GLU A 20 14.70 21.11 3.34
N LEU A 21 14.04 19.95 3.44
CA LEU A 21 13.88 19.22 4.70
C LEU A 21 15.07 18.32 5.02
N TRP A 22 16.14 18.94 5.52
CA TRP A 22 17.32 18.24 6.00
C TRP A 22 18.18 19.04 6.99
N ARG A 23 19.10 18.35 7.66
CA ARG A 23 20.17 18.95 8.48
C ARG A 23 21.49 18.19 8.32
N PRO A 24 22.66 18.83 8.51
CA PRO A 24 23.94 18.11 8.45
C PRO A 24 24.03 17.08 9.57
N LEU A 25 24.68 15.95 9.30
CA LEU A 25 25.08 15.00 10.34
C LEU A 25 26.48 15.39 10.86
N GLU A 26 26.52 15.97 12.05
CA GLU A 26 27.75 16.46 12.69
C GLU A 26 28.88 15.42 12.67
N GLY A 27 30.09 15.88 12.36
CA GLY A 27 31.28 15.02 12.26
C GLY A 27 31.33 14.12 11.02
N THR A 28 30.43 14.29 10.05
CA THR A 28 30.42 13.50 8.80
C THR A 28 30.12 14.39 7.58
N ASN A 29 30.29 13.84 6.38
CA ASN A 29 29.84 14.45 5.11
C ASN A 29 28.40 14.05 4.73
N LYS A 30 27.62 13.51 5.67
CA LYS A 30 26.25 13.02 5.42
C LYS A 30 25.21 14.06 5.83
N ILE A 31 24.03 13.90 5.25
CA ILE A 31 22.84 14.68 5.56
C ILE A 31 21.81 13.80 6.26
N VAL A 32 21.10 14.36 7.25
CA VAL A 32 19.88 13.76 7.81
C VAL A 32 18.67 14.34 7.11
N CYS A 33 17.97 13.54 6.31
CA CYS A 33 16.70 13.92 5.70
C CYS A 33 15.60 13.97 6.77
N THR A 34 14.89 15.09 6.87
CA THR A 34 13.84 15.32 7.88
C THR A 34 12.43 15.31 7.27
N ALA A 35 12.23 14.81 6.05
CA ALA A 35 10.91 14.78 5.41
C ALA A 35 9.95 13.70 5.95
N CYS A 36 10.44 12.74 6.75
CA CYS A 36 9.62 11.75 7.45
C CYS A 36 10.38 11.17 8.65
N ALA A 37 9.68 10.50 9.56
CA ALA A 37 10.25 10.00 10.82
C ALA A 37 11.27 8.85 10.67
N ARG A 38 11.69 8.52 9.44
CA ARG A 38 12.83 7.63 9.18
C ARG A 38 14.18 8.28 9.46
N TYR A 39 14.28 9.61 9.39
CA TYR A 39 15.52 10.37 9.57
C TYR A 39 16.72 9.76 8.83
N CYS A 40 16.54 9.42 7.55
CA CYS A 40 17.59 8.76 6.77
C CYS A 40 18.88 9.58 6.78
N LYS A 41 20.00 8.93 7.11
CA LYS A 41 21.36 9.51 7.05
C LYS A 41 21.95 9.20 5.68
N ILE A 42 21.92 10.15 4.76
CA ILE A 42 22.22 9.98 3.34
C ILE A 42 23.58 10.65 3.04
N GLY A 43 24.54 9.89 2.52
CA GLY A 43 25.82 10.43 2.04
C GLY A 43 25.81 10.75 0.54
N GLU A 44 26.88 11.37 0.05
CA GLU A 44 27.07 11.64 -1.38
C GLU A 44 26.82 10.40 -2.23
N GLY A 45 26.07 10.57 -3.31
CA GLY A 45 25.70 9.48 -4.18
C GLY A 45 24.73 8.49 -3.52
N GLN A 46 24.02 8.82 -2.43
CA GLN A 46 23.07 7.88 -1.80
C GLN A 46 21.63 8.36 -1.89
N VAL A 47 20.69 7.41 -1.84
CA VAL A 47 19.25 7.70 -1.69
C VAL A 47 18.69 7.22 -0.35
N GLY A 48 17.71 7.98 0.16
CA GLY A 48 16.90 7.61 1.30
C GLY A 48 15.95 6.46 0.98
N LEU A 49 15.32 5.92 2.03
CA LEU A 49 14.48 4.71 1.95
C LEU A 49 13.37 4.81 0.89
N CYS A 50 12.81 6.01 0.70
CA CYS A 50 11.72 6.24 -0.24
C CYS A 50 12.13 6.12 -1.71
N GLY A 51 13.43 6.10 -2.01
CA GLY A 51 13.96 6.00 -3.37
C GLY A 51 13.92 7.30 -4.17
N ILE A 52 13.34 8.39 -3.62
CA ILE A 52 13.10 9.64 -4.36
C ILE A 52 13.80 10.87 -3.79
N ARG A 53 14.49 10.70 -2.66
CA ARG A 53 15.35 11.73 -2.07
C ARG A 53 16.78 11.23 -1.99
N GLY A 54 17.74 11.94 -2.58
CA GLY A 54 19.13 11.53 -2.59
C GLY A 54 20.10 12.69 -2.53
N VAL A 55 21.36 12.42 -2.17
CA VAL A 55 22.39 13.45 -2.07
C VAL A 55 23.28 13.43 -3.30
N HIS A 56 23.41 14.58 -3.95
CA HIS A 56 24.28 14.82 -5.08
C HIS A 56 24.87 16.22 -4.99
N GLU A 57 26.18 16.34 -5.22
CA GLU A 57 26.96 17.58 -5.06
C GLU A 57 26.78 18.21 -3.66
N GLY A 58 26.75 17.38 -2.62
CA GLY A 58 26.59 17.81 -1.23
C GLY A 58 25.21 18.38 -0.88
N LYS A 59 24.22 18.27 -1.78
CA LYS A 59 22.85 18.76 -1.55
C LYS A 59 21.85 17.61 -1.57
N LEU A 60 20.83 17.68 -0.73
CA LEU A 60 19.69 16.77 -0.82
C LEU A 60 18.79 17.20 -1.99
N TRP A 61 18.43 16.26 -2.86
CA TRP A 61 17.55 16.44 -4.01
C TRP A 61 16.25 15.67 -3.83
N LEU A 62 15.14 16.25 -4.30
CA LEU A 62 13.86 15.58 -4.52
C LEU A 62 13.73 15.28 -6.01
N TYR A 63 13.95 14.03 -6.40
CA TYR A 63 14.02 13.65 -7.81
C TYR A 63 12.66 13.62 -8.52
N VAL A 64 11.57 13.39 -7.78
CA VAL A 64 10.19 13.38 -8.34
C VAL A 64 9.55 14.76 -8.45
N TYR A 65 10.27 15.84 -8.14
CA TYR A 65 9.71 17.19 -8.31
C TYR A 65 9.36 17.41 -9.78
N GLY A 66 8.11 17.78 -10.07
CA GLY A 66 7.61 17.95 -11.42
C GLY A 66 7.21 16.65 -12.13
N ARG A 67 7.08 15.53 -11.40
CA ARG A 67 6.70 14.22 -11.97
C ARG A 67 5.47 13.65 -11.29
N VAL A 68 4.41 13.45 -12.07
CA VAL A 68 3.14 12.86 -11.60
C VAL A 68 2.94 11.52 -12.27
N ILE A 69 2.81 10.44 -11.48
CA ILE A 69 2.65 9.07 -12.01
C ILE A 69 1.19 8.70 -12.27
N THR A 70 0.25 9.35 -11.60
CA THR A 70 -1.18 9.13 -11.80
C THR A 70 -1.98 10.35 -11.37
N GLY A 71 -3.14 10.53 -12.02
CA GLY A 71 -4.07 11.62 -11.79
C GLY A 71 -5.50 11.13 -11.92
N HIS A 72 -6.30 11.29 -10.88
CA HIS A 72 -7.64 10.74 -10.79
C HIS A 72 -8.59 11.76 -10.18
N VAL A 73 -9.78 11.90 -10.74
CA VAL A 73 -10.86 12.61 -10.07
C VAL A 73 -11.54 11.60 -9.14
N ASP A 74 -11.59 11.96 -7.85
CA ASP A 74 -12.18 11.16 -6.79
C ASP A 74 -13.16 12.02 -5.95
N PRO A 75 -14.22 11.44 -5.38
CA PRO A 75 -15.02 12.12 -4.37
C PRO A 75 -14.19 12.29 -3.09
N ILE A 76 -14.37 13.40 -2.37
CA ILE A 76 -13.66 13.65 -1.10
C ILE A 76 -13.93 12.55 -0.05
N GLU A 77 -15.10 11.93 -0.10
CA GLU A 77 -15.49 10.79 0.74
C GLU A 77 -14.63 9.55 0.52
N LYS A 78 -14.02 9.38 -0.66
CA LYS A 78 -13.05 8.31 -0.94
C LYS A 78 -11.68 8.59 -0.30
N LYS A 79 -11.39 9.83 0.08
CA LYS A 79 -10.18 10.23 0.83
C LYS A 79 -10.36 10.12 2.34
N PRO A 80 -11.29 9.27 2.78
CA PRO A 80 -12.07 9.40 4.02
C PRO A 80 -11.93 10.76 4.74
N VAL A 81 -12.30 11.85 4.04
CA VAL A 81 -12.45 13.18 4.65
C VAL A 81 -13.94 13.55 4.60
N SER A 82 -14.70 13.06 5.59
CA SER A 82 -16.17 13.12 5.58
C SER A 82 -16.74 14.39 6.21
N HIS A 83 -15.94 15.15 6.96
CA HIS A 83 -16.35 16.31 7.73
C HIS A 83 -15.76 17.63 7.23
N TYR A 84 -15.01 17.62 6.12
CA TYR A 84 -14.45 18.83 5.49
C TYR A 84 -14.93 18.95 4.04
N ARG A 85 -15.70 20.00 3.76
CA ARG A 85 -16.35 20.29 2.45
C ARG A 85 -16.98 19.05 1.78
N PRO A 86 -17.95 18.38 2.42
CA PRO A 86 -18.56 17.16 1.89
C PRO A 86 -19.19 17.37 0.50
N GLY A 87 -19.10 16.35 -0.35
CA GLY A 87 -19.57 16.39 -1.74
C GLY A 87 -18.57 16.97 -2.74
N SER A 88 -17.40 17.43 -2.28
CA SER A 88 -16.36 17.98 -3.16
C SER A 88 -15.88 16.95 -4.20
N LYS A 89 -15.57 17.44 -5.39
CA LYS A 89 -14.84 16.75 -6.45
C LYS A 89 -13.36 17.10 -6.33
N ILE A 90 -12.49 16.09 -6.18
CA ILE A 90 -11.07 16.29 -5.84
C ILE A 90 -10.18 15.67 -6.91
N PHE A 91 -9.21 16.46 -7.40
CA PHE A 91 -8.16 15.95 -8.28
C PHE A 91 -7.02 15.34 -7.46
N SER A 92 -6.88 14.03 -7.55
CA SER A 92 -5.93 13.23 -6.78
C SER A 92 -4.69 12.93 -7.60
N ILE A 93 -3.51 13.21 -7.06
CA ILE A 93 -2.24 12.91 -7.70
C ILE A 93 -1.34 12.09 -6.78
N ALA A 94 -0.38 11.39 -7.39
CA ALA A 94 0.73 10.74 -6.70
C ALA A 94 2.04 10.87 -7.48
N THR A 95 3.13 10.56 -6.78
CA THR A 95 4.48 10.39 -7.34
C THR A 95 4.97 8.97 -7.06
N THR A 96 6.16 8.61 -7.51
CA THR A 96 6.80 7.34 -7.12
C THR A 96 7.31 7.38 -5.67
N GLY A 97 7.37 6.21 -5.01
CA GLY A 97 8.12 6.01 -3.76
C GLY A 97 7.24 5.91 -2.52
N CYS A 98 7.79 5.48 -1.38
CA CYS A 98 7.07 5.41 -0.10
C CYS A 98 8.03 5.34 1.09
N ASN A 99 7.65 5.85 2.26
CA ASN A 99 8.43 5.70 3.52
C ASN A 99 8.15 4.36 4.26
N TRP A 100 7.23 3.54 3.76
CA TRP A 100 6.95 2.17 4.19
C TRP A 100 7.41 1.14 3.13
N LEU A 101 8.06 0.05 3.57
CA LEU A 101 8.63 -0.98 2.67
C LEU A 101 7.79 -2.25 2.69
N CYS A 102 7.73 -2.96 1.56
CA CYS A 102 7.08 -4.26 1.49
C CYS A 102 8.00 -5.34 0.87
N ARG A 103 8.00 -6.60 1.36
CA ARG A 103 9.23 -7.44 1.38
C ARG A 103 9.34 -8.84 0.65
N TYR A 104 8.67 -9.13 -0.48
CA TYR A 104 8.57 -10.51 -1.03
C TYR A 104 8.96 -10.56 -2.51
N CYS A 105 10.11 -11.15 -2.83
CA CYS A 105 10.58 -11.47 -4.19
C CYS A 105 11.56 -12.67 -4.18
N PHE A 106 11.86 -13.25 -5.34
CA PHE A 106 12.84 -14.34 -5.56
C PHE A 106 14.07 -13.90 -6.35
N VAL A 107 15.20 -14.59 -6.23
CA VAL A 107 16.35 -14.36 -7.15
C VAL A 107 16.05 -14.90 -8.56
N GLY A 108 16.70 -14.34 -9.59
CA GLY A 108 16.37 -14.59 -11.01
C GLY A 108 16.46 -16.04 -11.50
N GLU A 109 17.38 -16.83 -10.92
CA GLU A 109 17.57 -18.25 -11.25
C GLU A 109 16.39 -19.15 -10.84
N THR A 110 15.44 -18.63 -10.06
CA THR A 110 14.30 -19.40 -9.55
C THR A 110 13.43 -19.89 -10.70
N THR A 111 13.24 -21.21 -10.80
CA THR A 111 12.47 -21.85 -11.87
C THR A 111 10.97 -21.85 -11.58
N ILE A 112 10.16 -21.66 -12.61
CA ILE A 112 8.71 -21.57 -12.56
C ILE A 112 8.13 -22.62 -13.49
N HIS A 113 7.18 -23.42 -13.01
CA HIS A 113 6.44 -24.35 -13.86
C HIS A 113 5.34 -23.60 -14.60
N THR A 114 5.49 -23.51 -15.92
CA THR A 114 4.57 -22.83 -16.82
C THR A 114 3.94 -23.81 -17.80
N ASN A 115 2.86 -23.40 -18.46
CA ASN A 115 2.22 -24.16 -19.54
C ASN A 115 3.12 -24.30 -20.79
N THR A 116 4.22 -23.56 -20.87
CA THR A 116 5.21 -23.62 -21.95
C THR A 116 6.52 -24.29 -21.52
N GLY A 117 6.55 -24.91 -20.33
CA GLY A 117 7.72 -25.59 -19.76
C GLY A 117 8.25 -24.92 -18.49
N ILE A 118 9.43 -25.33 -18.06
CA ILE A 118 10.08 -24.78 -16.86
C ILE A 118 10.98 -23.63 -17.29
N LEU A 119 10.66 -22.42 -16.83
CA LEU A 119 11.41 -21.20 -17.14
C LEU A 119 12.02 -20.61 -15.88
N SER A 120 13.20 -20.00 -15.97
CA SER A 120 13.65 -19.14 -14.87
C SER A 120 12.72 -17.91 -14.80
N ILE A 121 12.44 -17.41 -13.61
CA ILE A 121 11.58 -16.24 -13.43
C ILE A 121 12.17 -15.00 -14.11
N GLN A 122 13.50 -14.94 -14.23
CA GLN A 122 14.20 -13.94 -15.02
C GLN A 122 13.95 -14.10 -16.52
N SER A 123 14.12 -15.30 -17.09
CA SER A 123 13.88 -15.54 -18.53
C SER A 123 12.42 -15.28 -18.89
N LEU A 124 11.49 -15.73 -18.06
CA LEU A 124 10.06 -15.44 -18.18
C LEU A 124 9.81 -13.93 -18.27
N PHE A 125 10.46 -13.16 -17.39
CA PHE A 125 10.37 -11.70 -17.42
C PHE A 125 10.98 -11.10 -18.70
N GLU A 126 12.19 -11.53 -19.07
CA GLU A 126 12.94 -11.02 -20.23
C GLU A 126 12.22 -11.28 -21.57
N GLU A 127 11.55 -12.43 -21.69
CA GLU A 127 10.80 -12.84 -22.88
C GLU A 127 9.39 -12.24 -22.94
N ALA A 128 8.83 -11.83 -21.80
CA ALA A 128 7.49 -11.26 -21.72
C ALA A 128 7.40 -9.87 -22.36
N ARG A 129 6.20 -9.53 -22.86
CA ARG A 129 6.00 -8.27 -23.60
C ARG A 129 6.37 -7.06 -22.74
N PRO A 130 7.24 -6.15 -23.22
CA PRO A 130 7.53 -4.90 -22.55
C PRO A 130 6.27 -4.11 -22.22
N THR A 131 6.23 -3.53 -21.02
CA THR A 131 5.37 -2.37 -20.77
C THR A 131 6.21 -1.09 -20.83
N ALA A 132 5.57 0.07 -20.68
CA ALA A 132 6.30 1.32 -20.53
C ALA A 132 7.10 1.37 -19.20
N ASN A 133 6.75 0.55 -18.21
CA ASN A 133 7.58 0.27 -17.05
C ASN A 133 8.54 -0.91 -17.32
N GLN A 134 9.85 -0.65 -17.33
CA GLN A 134 10.88 -1.68 -17.57
C GLN A 134 10.95 -2.76 -16.49
N GLU A 135 10.40 -2.51 -15.30
CA GLU A 135 10.26 -3.46 -14.18
C GLU A 135 8.98 -4.30 -14.27
N VAL A 136 8.13 -4.08 -15.27
CA VAL A 136 6.87 -4.81 -15.46
C VAL A 136 6.77 -5.33 -16.88
N ARG A 137 6.45 -6.61 -17.00
CA ARG A 137 6.27 -7.30 -18.29
C ARG A 137 4.93 -8.00 -18.30
N LEU A 138 4.37 -8.19 -19.49
CA LEU A 138 3.09 -8.87 -19.71
C LEU A 138 3.34 -10.24 -20.36
N PRO A 139 3.32 -11.34 -19.59
CA PRO A 139 3.54 -12.69 -20.10
C PRO A 139 2.24 -13.22 -20.72
N GLU A 140 1.86 -12.68 -21.88
CA GLU A 140 0.60 -13.03 -22.55
C GLU A 140 0.53 -14.53 -22.90
N GLY A 141 -0.61 -15.17 -22.58
CA GLY A 141 -0.81 -16.60 -22.81
C GLY A 141 -0.07 -17.53 -21.84
N LEU A 142 0.75 -16.97 -20.93
CA LEU A 142 1.45 -17.75 -19.93
C LEU A 142 0.52 -18.09 -18.75
N ALA A 143 0.56 -19.35 -18.32
CA ALA A 143 -0.13 -19.85 -17.14
C ALA A 143 0.85 -20.63 -16.27
N VAL A 144 0.61 -20.62 -14.96
CA VAL A 144 1.44 -21.26 -13.93
C VAL A 144 0.59 -22.12 -13.02
N VAL A 145 1.22 -23.12 -12.40
CA VAL A 145 0.57 -23.99 -11.42
C VAL A 145 0.55 -23.32 -10.04
N THR A 146 -0.62 -23.27 -9.42
CA THR A 146 -0.87 -22.62 -8.13
C THR A 146 -0.74 -23.59 -6.95
N HIS A 147 -0.73 -23.08 -5.71
CA HIS A 147 -0.74 -23.92 -4.51
C HIS A 147 -1.97 -24.85 -4.41
N ARG A 148 -3.06 -24.53 -5.12
CA ARG A 148 -4.29 -25.32 -5.17
C ARG A 148 -4.30 -26.34 -6.31
N ASN A 149 -3.15 -26.57 -6.93
CA ASN A 149 -3.01 -27.54 -7.99
C ASN A 149 -3.90 -27.21 -9.20
N ARG A 150 -3.88 -25.95 -9.64
CA ARG A 150 -4.62 -25.47 -10.80
C ARG A 150 -3.73 -24.58 -11.67
N TRP A 151 -4.07 -24.49 -12.95
CA TRP A 151 -3.47 -23.52 -13.86
C TRP A 151 -4.15 -22.15 -13.70
N ARG A 152 -3.34 -21.09 -13.60
CA ARG A 152 -3.81 -19.70 -13.63
C ARG A 152 -2.92 -18.84 -14.49
N HIS A 153 -3.52 -17.92 -15.22
CA HIS A 153 -2.80 -17.01 -16.08
C HIS A 153 -1.93 -16.05 -15.28
N VAL A 154 -0.75 -15.75 -15.83
CA VAL A 154 0.15 -14.72 -15.31
C VAL A 154 -0.30 -13.38 -15.88
N ARG A 155 -0.77 -12.47 -15.02
CA ARG A 155 -1.18 -11.12 -15.42
C ARG A 155 0.03 -10.22 -15.69
N LYS A 156 1.06 -10.31 -14.83
CA LYS A 156 2.27 -9.48 -14.88
C LYS A 156 3.46 -10.25 -14.34
N ALA A 157 4.65 -9.96 -14.88
CA ALA A 157 5.92 -10.32 -14.26
C ALA A 157 6.62 -9.04 -13.79
N PHE A 158 7.27 -9.09 -12.63
CA PHE A 158 7.94 -7.97 -12.00
C PHE A 158 9.43 -8.25 -11.81
N GLN A 159 10.25 -7.20 -11.93
CA GLN A 159 11.67 -7.20 -11.59
C GLN A 159 11.98 -5.98 -10.71
N HIS A 160 12.71 -6.16 -9.61
CA HIS A 160 13.13 -5.08 -8.72
C HIS A 160 14.57 -5.28 -8.26
N TRP A 161 15.32 -4.20 -8.04
CA TRP A 161 16.63 -4.28 -7.40
C TRP A 161 16.49 -4.55 -5.89
N TYR A 162 17.30 -5.46 -5.35
CA TYR A 162 17.31 -5.84 -3.94
C TYR A 162 18.73 -5.90 -3.39
N SER A 163 18.91 -5.35 -2.20
CA SER A 163 20.14 -5.43 -1.41
C SER A 163 19.77 -5.78 0.02
N GLY A 164 20.15 -6.97 0.47
CA GLY A 164 19.75 -7.48 1.78
C GLY A 164 19.90 -9.00 1.89
N PRO A 165 19.44 -9.60 2.99
CA PRO A 165 19.52 -11.04 3.18
C PRO A 165 18.57 -11.81 2.25
N ILE A 166 19.07 -12.89 1.65
CA ILE A 166 18.26 -13.92 0.98
C ILE A 166 18.28 -15.15 1.86
N VAL A 167 17.09 -15.73 2.07
CA VAL A 167 16.94 -17.05 2.69
C VAL A 167 17.04 -18.09 1.59
N GLU A 168 17.97 -19.01 1.76
CA GLU A 168 18.21 -20.16 0.92
C GLU A 168 17.75 -21.43 1.63
N VAL A 169 16.79 -22.11 1.04
CA VAL A 169 16.27 -23.39 1.55
C VAL A 169 16.73 -24.51 0.64
N THR A 170 17.30 -25.56 1.22
CA THR A 170 17.63 -26.83 0.54
C THR A 170 16.66 -27.91 1.02
N THR A 171 16.12 -28.69 0.09
CA THR A 171 15.25 -29.83 0.36
C THR A 171 15.99 -31.15 0.13
N GLU A 172 15.35 -32.27 0.44
CA GLU A 172 15.92 -33.60 0.20
C GLU A 172 16.19 -33.89 -1.29
N LEU A 173 15.42 -33.30 -2.20
CA LEU A 173 15.58 -33.48 -3.64
C LEU A 173 16.56 -32.49 -4.29
N GLY A 174 17.18 -31.59 -3.51
CA GLY A 174 18.12 -30.59 -4.00
C GLY A 174 17.75 -29.14 -3.63
N PRO A 175 18.20 -28.14 -4.41
CA PRO A 175 17.93 -26.72 -4.13
C PRO A 175 16.43 -26.45 -4.02
N GLY A 176 15.98 -25.91 -2.89
CA GLY A 176 14.59 -25.55 -2.63
C GLY A 176 14.27 -24.20 -3.25
N PHE A 177 14.47 -23.09 -2.54
CA PHE A 177 14.30 -21.75 -3.11
C PHE A 177 15.27 -20.76 -2.49
N ARG A 178 15.46 -19.63 -3.20
CA ARG A 178 16.25 -18.47 -2.74
C ARG A 178 15.38 -17.23 -2.84
N SER A 179 14.94 -16.71 -1.70
CA SER A 179 13.98 -15.59 -1.64
C SER A 179 14.36 -14.54 -0.62
N THR A 180 13.72 -13.38 -0.71
CA THR A 180 13.76 -12.42 0.40
C THR A 180 13.17 -13.08 1.67
N PRO A 181 13.57 -12.64 2.88
CA PRO A 181 13.27 -13.39 4.11
C PRO A 181 11.79 -13.44 4.46
N ASP A 182 11.01 -12.50 3.92
CA ASP A 182 9.59 -12.41 4.17
C ASP A 182 8.76 -13.10 3.07
N HIS A 183 9.38 -13.72 2.07
CA HIS A 183 8.64 -14.41 1.02
C HIS A 183 7.76 -15.53 1.61
N GLY A 184 6.49 -15.57 1.20
CA GLY A 184 5.52 -16.54 1.70
C GLY A 184 5.66 -17.88 0.99
N VAL A 185 5.92 -18.93 1.76
CA VAL A 185 6.12 -20.32 1.31
C VAL A 185 5.05 -21.19 1.96
N TYR A 186 4.41 -22.06 1.19
CA TYR A 186 3.40 -22.96 1.75
C TYR A 186 4.06 -24.19 2.38
N VAL A 187 3.70 -24.48 3.64
CA VAL A 187 4.16 -25.62 4.43
C VAL A 187 2.95 -26.48 4.79
N ALA A 188 3.04 -27.79 4.59
CA ALA A 188 1.98 -28.74 4.91
C ALA A 188 1.82 -28.89 6.44
N GLU A 189 0.58 -28.85 6.92
CA GLU A 189 0.24 -29.25 8.28
C GLU A 189 -0.17 -30.73 8.37
N PRO A 190 -0.11 -31.37 9.56
CA PRO A 190 -0.43 -32.80 9.74
C PRO A 190 -1.82 -33.24 9.24
N HIS A 191 -2.74 -32.31 8.99
CA HIS A 191 -4.10 -32.56 8.50
C HIS A 191 -4.36 -32.03 7.07
N GLY A 192 -3.31 -31.80 6.28
CA GLY A 192 -3.38 -31.68 4.82
C GLY A 192 -3.65 -30.28 4.25
N GLN A 193 -3.96 -29.26 5.07
CA GLN A 193 -4.01 -27.87 4.61
C GLN A 193 -2.61 -27.23 4.65
N GLY A 194 -2.19 -26.65 3.53
CA GLY A 194 -0.94 -25.89 3.45
C GLY A 194 -1.08 -24.54 4.14
N ARG A 195 -0.27 -24.27 5.17
CA ARG A 195 -0.15 -22.96 5.82
C ARG A 195 1.00 -22.17 5.23
N LYS A 196 0.77 -20.89 4.96
CA LYS A 196 1.82 -19.96 4.53
C LYS A 196 2.74 -19.60 5.70
N LYS A 197 4.05 -19.71 5.51
CA LYS A 197 5.11 -19.24 6.43
C LYS A 197 6.04 -18.29 5.69
N ALA A 198 6.61 -17.31 6.39
CA ALA A 198 7.69 -16.50 5.83
C ALA A 198 8.95 -17.36 5.69
N ALA A 199 9.73 -17.16 4.62
CA ALA A 199 10.95 -17.90 4.34
C ALA A 199 11.92 -17.93 5.55
N SER A 200 12.10 -16.79 6.22
CA SER A 200 12.93 -16.64 7.44
C SER A 200 12.45 -17.46 8.64
N THR A 201 11.19 -17.90 8.64
CA THR A 201 10.58 -18.72 9.69
C THR A 201 10.58 -20.21 9.36
N ILE A 202 11.07 -20.58 8.17
CA ILE A 202 11.24 -21.97 7.78
C ILE A 202 12.35 -22.60 8.63
N ARG A 203 12.15 -23.85 9.04
CA ARG A 203 13.09 -24.64 9.85
C ARG A 203 13.30 -26.00 9.21
N ARG A 204 14.42 -26.64 9.55
CA ARG A 204 14.68 -28.03 9.18
C ARG A 204 13.51 -28.92 9.65
N GLY A 205 13.02 -29.78 8.78
CA GLY A 205 11.87 -30.64 9.04
C GLY A 205 10.50 -30.03 8.70
N ASP A 206 10.40 -28.73 8.39
CA ASP A 206 9.19 -28.19 7.76
C ASP A 206 8.94 -28.93 6.43
N LEU A 207 7.67 -29.24 6.14
CA LEU A 207 7.26 -29.98 4.95
C LEU A 207 6.73 -29.00 3.91
N LEU A 208 7.52 -28.63 2.90
CA LEU A 208 7.12 -27.64 1.90
C LEU A 208 6.11 -28.26 0.91
N VAL A 209 5.04 -27.51 0.59
CA VAL A 209 3.99 -27.99 -0.32
C VAL A 209 4.50 -28.05 -1.76
N THR A 210 4.40 -29.22 -2.38
CA THR A 210 4.56 -29.41 -3.83
C THR A 210 3.21 -29.72 -4.47
N PRO A 211 2.73 -28.91 -5.44
CA PRO A 211 1.51 -29.25 -6.17
C PRO A 211 1.66 -30.58 -6.91
N SER A 212 0.68 -31.49 -6.77
CA SER A 212 0.76 -32.84 -7.33
C SER A 212 0.72 -32.89 -8.86
N LEU A 213 0.27 -31.82 -9.53
CA LEU A 213 0.39 -31.62 -10.99
C LEU A 213 1.84 -31.68 -11.47
N ILE A 214 2.82 -31.47 -10.59
CA ILE A 214 4.25 -31.42 -10.91
C ILE A 214 4.96 -32.75 -10.57
N GLY A 215 4.36 -33.61 -9.74
CA GLY A 215 4.84 -34.96 -9.40
C GLY A 215 6.13 -35.03 -8.57
N GLU A 216 6.38 -36.14 -7.86
CA GLU A 216 7.54 -36.34 -6.97
C GLU A 216 8.89 -36.57 -7.70
N ARG A 217 8.89 -36.71 -9.03
CA ARG A 217 10.11 -36.98 -9.83
C ARG A 217 10.05 -36.29 -11.19
N ALA A 218 10.22 -34.97 -11.19
CA ALA A 218 10.49 -34.23 -12.42
C ALA A 218 12.01 -34.18 -12.68
N SER A 219 12.54 -35.15 -13.44
CA SER A 219 13.87 -34.97 -14.05
C SER A 219 13.78 -33.85 -15.10
N PRO A 220 14.76 -32.93 -15.21
CA PRO A 220 14.61 -31.65 -15.93
C PRO A 220 14.17 -31.71 -17.40
N GLY A 221 14.32 -32.86 -18.07
CA GLY A 221 13.94 -33.05 -19.48
C GLY A 221 12.65 -33.84 -19.74
N LEU A 222 12.17 -34.66 -18.79
CA LEU A 222 11.01 -35.56 -18.97
C LEU A 222 9.68 -34.94 -18.49
N ALA A 223 9.74 -33.86 -17.71
CA ALA A 223 8.57 -33.25 -17.08
C ALA A 223 7.81 -32.28 -18.00
N VAL A 224 8.47 -31.64 -18.97
CA VAL A 224 7.86 -30.60 -19.82
C VAL A 224 6.73 -31.16 -20.69
N GLU A 225 6.96 -32.31 -21.33
CA GLU A 225 5.95 -32.97 -22.18
C GLU A 225 4.81 -33.56 -21.35
N ALA A 226 5.11 -34.10 -20.16
CA ALA A 226 4.11 -34.68 -19.25
C ALA A 226 3.24 -33.61 -18.55
N ILE A 227 3.78 -32.43 -18.24
CA ILE A 227 3.07 -31.29 -17.65
C ILE A 227 2.19 -30.60 -18.69
N ALA A 228 2.70 -30.39 -19.91
CA ALA A 228 1.92 -29.86 -21.03
C ALA A 228 0.78 -30.81 -21.44
N ALA A 229 1.00 -32.13 -21.39
CA ALA A 229 -0.02 -33.13 -21.67
C ALA A 229 -1.15 -33.21 -20.63
N ARG A 230 -0.97 -32.66 -19.42
CA ARG A 230 -1.92 -32.74 -18.29
C ARG A 230 -2.85 -31.53 -18.14
N GLY A 231 -2.77 -30.54 -19.02
CA GLY A 231 -3.79 -29.49 -19.11
C GLY A 231 -3.33 -28.24 -19.84
N HIS A 232 -4.02 -27.90 -20.93
CA HIS A 232 -4.03 -26.55 -21.47
C HIS A 232 -4.91 -25.65 -20.57
N PRO A 233 -4.69 -24.32 -20.55
CA PRO A 233 -5.56 -23.39 -19.80
C PRO A 233 -7.03 -23.37 -20.25
N GLU A 234 -7.36 -23.98 -21.41
CA GLU A 234 -8.74 -24.10 -21.90
C GLU A 234 -9.47 -25.38 -21.47
N THR A 235 -8.77 -26.37 -20.92
CA THR A 235 -9.45 -27.51 -20.29
C THR A 235 -9.76 -27.14 -18.84
N GLU A 236 -11.05 -27.12 -18.48
CA GLU A 236 -11.49 -27.18 -17.08
C GLU A 236 -10.92 -28.46 -16.44
N VAL A 237 -9.68 -28.39 -15.97
CA VAL A 237 -9.17 -29.38 -15.03
C VAL A 237 -9.94 -29.08 -13.75
N GLY A 238 -11.00 -29.85 -13.53
CA GLY A 238 -11.88 -29.74 -12.38
C GLY A 238 -11.06 -29.54 -11.12
N SER A 239 -11.58 -28.70 -10.22
CA SER A 239 -11.01 -28.55 -8.89
C SER A 239 -10.79 -29.93 -8.29
N ILE A 240 -9.55 -30.41 -8.29
CA ILE A 240 -9.19 -31.51 -7.39
C ILE A 240 -9.23 -30.86 -6.02
N SER A 241 -10.42 -30.87 -5.39
CA SER A 241 -10.46 -30.98 -3.95
C SER A 241 -9.64 -32.21 -3.66
N VAL A 242 -8.42 -32.01 -3.13
CA VAL A 242 -7.72 -33.07 -2.43
C VAL A 242 -8.66 -33.37 -1.26
N GLU A 243 -9.59 -34.29 -1.47
CA GLU A 243 -10.39 -34.83 -0.38
C GLU A 243 -9.38 -35.33 0.65
N ALA A 244 -9.60 -34.94 1.90
CA ALA A 244 -8.74 -35.28 3.03
C ALA A 244 -8.52 -36.81 3.06
N GLY A 245 -7.39 -37.27 2.52
CA GLY A 245 -7.15 -38.70 2.31
C GLY A 245 -5.90 -39.02 1.48
N GLU A 246 -5.59 -38.23 0.45
CA GLU A 246 -4.33 -38.35 -0.30
C GLU A 246 -3.35 -37.25 0.13
N ALA A 247 -2.20 -37.66 0.69
CA ALA A 247 -1.16 -36.73 1.10
C ALA A 247 -0.68 -35.91 -0.11
N SER A 248 -0.85 -34.58 -0.06
CA SER A 248 -0.15 -33.71 -1.02
C SER A 248 1.35 -34.02 -0.92
N PRO A 249 2.05 -34.22 -2.05
CA PRO A 249 3.47 -34.46 -2.00
C PRO A 249 4.14 -33.25 -1.34
N HIS A 250 5.06 -33.52 -0.43
CA HIS A 250 5.71 -32.49 0.36
C HIS A 250 7.19 -32.79 0.48
N LEU A 251 8.00 -31.72 0.48
CA LEU A 251 9.45 -31.84 0.51
C LEU A 251 9.99 -31.40 1.86
N PRO A 252 10.65 -32.30 2.62
CA PRO A 252 11.25 -31.94 3.88
C PRO A 252 12.39 -30.95 3.67
N VAL A 253 12.40 -29.88 4.46
CA VAL A 253 13.53 -28.95 4.53
C VAL A 253 14.71 -29.62 5.20
N GLN A 254 15.84 -29.71 4.52
CA GLN A 254 17.09 -30.24 5.06
C GLN A 254 17.96 -29.15 5.67
N ARG A 255 17.99 -27.98 5.02
CA ARG A 255 18.86 -26.87 5.41
C ARG A 255 18.22 -25.52 5.09
N VAL A 256 18.44 -24.55 5.96
CA VAL A 256 18.05 -23.15 5.79
C VAL A 256 19.28 -22.30 6.09
N GLU A 257 19.67 -21.44 5.16
CA GLU A 257 20.80 -20.53 5.27
C GLU A 257 20.36 -19.11 4.93
N GLU A 258 20.98 -18.11 5.55
CA GLU A 258 20.81 -16.71 5.18
C GLU A 258 22.11 -16.19 4.56
N ARG A 259 22.01 -15.54 3.40
CA ARG A 259 23.16 -14.99 2.68
C ARG A 259 22.89 -13.55 2.30
N SER A 260 23.91 -12.70 2.35
CA SER A 260 23.81 -11.35 1.77
C SER A 260 23.70 -11.45 0.25
N TYR A 261 22.80 -10.67 -0.34
CA TYR A 261 22.57 -10.62 -1.77
C TYR A 261 22.42 -9.18 -2.25
N VAL A 262 22.96 -8.90 -3.44
CA VAL A 262 22.76 -7.66 -4.18
C VAL A 262 22.47 -8.04 -5.62
N GLY A 263 21.31 -7.65 -6.13
CA GLY A 263 20.90 -7.96 -7.50
C GLY A 263 19.40 -7.85 -7.71
N CYS A 264 18.94 -8.23 -8.91
CA CYS A 264 17.53 -8.20 -9.22
C CYS A 264 16.79 -9.40 -8.61
N VAL A 265 15.61 -9.11 -8.06
CA VAL A 265 14.65 -10.08 -7.58
C VAL A 265 13.33 -9.92 -8.33
N TYR A 266 12.58 -11.00 -8.46
CA TYR A 266 11.45 -11.11 -9.36
C TYR A 266 10.20 -11.64 -8.65
N ASN A 267 9.03 -11.37 -9.24
CA ASN A 267 7.75 -11.91 -8.78
C ASN A 267 6.74 -11.98 -9.94
N LEU A 268 5.65 -12.73 -9.80
CA LEU A 268 4.56 -12.86 -10.77
C LEU A 268 3.23 -12.43 -10.15
N GLU A 269 2.39 -11.71 -10.90
CA GLU A 269 0.96 -11.55 -10.62
C GLU A 269 0.21 -12.68 -11.33
N VAL A 270 -0.61 -13.42 -10.59
CA VAL A 270 -1.31 -14.64 -11.04
C VAL A 270 -2.76 -14.54 -10.62
N GLU A 271 -3.67 -14.87 -11.52
CA GLU A 271 -5.11 -14.72 -11.31
C GLU A 271 -5.66 -15.63 -10.20
N GLU A 272 -6.67 -15.14 -9.48
CA GLU A 272 -7.52 -15.82 -8.48
C GLU A 272 -6.81 -16.44 -7.27
N ASP A 273 -5.89 -17.37 -7.51
CA ASP A 273 -5.22 -18.17 -6.48
C ASP A 273 -3.98 -17.47 -5.93
N HIS A 274 -3.57 -16.39 -6.57
CA HIS A 274 -2.55 -15.49 -6.08
C HIS A 274 -1.23 -16.15 -5.64
N SER A 275 -0.84 -17.20 -6.38
CA SER A 275 0.28 -18.09 -6.06
C SER A 275 0.81 -18.76 -7.32
N TYR A 276 2.03 -19.29 -7.24
CA TYR A 276 2.65 -20.07 -8.29
C TYR A 276 3.68 -21.03 -7.68
N THR A 277 4.43 -21.77 -8.50
CA THR A 277 5.54 -22.58 -8.03
C THR A 277 6.90 -21.95 -8.28
N ALA A 278 7.75 -21.96 -7.27
CA ALA A 278 9.16 -21.62 -7.33
C ALA A 278 9.97 -22.88 -7.05
N ASN A 279 10.73 -23.37 -8.04
CA ASN A 279 11.43 -24.66 -8.00
C ASN A 279 10.51 -25.83 -7.59
N GLY A 280 9.27 -25.80 -8.05
CA GLY A 280 8.25 -26.83 -7.75
C GLY A 280 7.54 -26.65 -6.40
N LEU A 281 7.92 -25.65 -5.61
CA LEU A 281 7.35 -25.36 -4.29
C LEU A 281 6.32 -24.24 -4.39
N ALA A 282 5.17 -24.37 -3.73
CA ALA A 282 4.11 -23.37 -3.79
C ALA A 282 4.43 -22.07 -2.99
N VAL A 283 4.20 -20.90 -3.61
CA VAL A 283 4.58 -19.55 -3.11
C VAL A 283 3.54 -18.47 -3.53
N ALA A 284 3.54 -17.25 -2.95
CA ALA A 284 2.45 -16.23 -3.08
C ALA A 284 2.78 -14.92 -3.88
N ASN A 285 1.76 -14.08 -4.24
CA ASN A 285 1.88 -12.88 -5.14
C ASN A 285 1.49 -11.45 -4.58
N CYS A 286 1.16 -10.43 -5.44
CA CYS A 286 1.13 -8.96 -5.11
C CYS A 286 0.06 -7.99 -5.77
N GLN A 287 -0.44 -6.90 -5.10
CA GLN A 287 -1.27 -5.75 -5.63
C GLN A 287 -1.05 -4.35 -4.93
N ASN A 288 -1.19 -3.21 -5.65
CA ASN A 288 -0.89 -1.78 -5.31
C ASN A 288 0.56 -1.41 -4.88
N ALA A 289 1.49 -2.36 -4.97
CA ALA A 289 2.91 -2.12 -4.78
C ALA A 289 3.56 -1.30 -5.90
N ASP A 290 2.93 -1.24 -7.06
CA ASP A 290 3.55 -0.73 -8.27
C ASP A 290 3.91 0.76 -8.14
N ILE A 291 3.07 1.61 -7.53
CA ILE A 291 3.38 3.04 -7.34
C ILE A 291 4.25 3.25 -6.09
N SER A 292 3.92 2.58 -4.99
CA SER A 292 4.53 2.82 -3.68
C SER A 292 5.92 2.17 -3.51
N GLN A 293 6.18 1.06 -4.21
CA GLN A 293 7.47 0.34 -4.14
C GLN A 293 8.37 0.59 -5.36
N ARG A 294 7.90 1.29 -6.41
CA ARG A 294 8.78 1.77 -7.48
C ARG A 294 9.92 2.59 -6.89
N ARG A 295 11.13 2.38 -7.40
CA ARG A 295 12.35 3.14 -7.04
C ARG A 295 12.92 3.93 -8.21
N LYS A 296 12.28 3.82 -9.37
CA LYS A 296 12.57 4.64 -10.53
C LYS A 296 11.65 5.87 -10.57
N VAL A 297 12.26 7.02 -10.77
CA VAL A 297 11.57 8.30 -10.86
C VAL A 297 10.82 8.36 -12.20
N GLU A 298 9.52 8.14 -12.15
CA GLU A 298 8.63 8.03 -13.31
C GLU A 298 7.45 9.00 -13.13
N GLY A 299 6.86 9.41 -14.25
CA GLY A 299 5.75 10.35 -14.27
C GLY A 299 5.70 11.11 -15.57
N ILE A 300 4.53 11.69 -15.86
CA ILE A 300 4.47 12.79 -16.81
C ILE A 300 5.15 14.00 -16.19
N GLU A 301 5.88 14.76 -17.02
CA GLU A 301 6.50 16.00 -16.61
C GLU A 301 5.45 17.11 -16.57
N VAL A 302 5.34 17.77 -15.42
CA VAL A 302 4.37 18.84 -15.17
C VAL A 302 4.98 19.89 -14.26
N GLU A 303 4.68 21.15 -14.53
CA GLU A 303 4.93 22.23 -13.58
C GLU A 303 3.82 22.28 -12.52
N PRO A 304 4.08 22.83 -11.32
CA PRO A 304 3.05 23.00 -10.31
C PRO A 304 1.77 23.71 -10.81
N LYS A 305 1.95 24.70 -11.70
CA LYS A 305 0.83 25.44 -12.33
C LYS A 305 -0.02 24.56 -13.25
N ASP A 306 0.57 23.54 -13.88
CA ASP A 306 -0.13 22.64 -14.79
C ASP A 306 -1.06 21.73 -14.00
N VAL A 307 -0.63 21.26 -12.83
CA VAL A 307 -1.47 20.50 -11.89
C VAL A 307 -2.68 21.32 -11.43
N VAL A 308 -2.46 22.60 -11.09
CA VAL A 308 -3.55 23.51 -10.72
C VAL A 308 -4.50 23.75 -11.90
N LYS A 309 -3.96 23.98 -13.10
CA LYS A 309 -4.77 24.15 -14.31
C LYS A 309 -5.62 22.91 -14.59
N MET A 310 -5.04 21.71 -14.57
CA MET A 310 -5.77 20.45 -14.74
C MET A 310 -6.88 20.29 -13.70
N THR A 311 -6.62 20.67 -12.45
CA THR A 311 -7.65 20.65 -11.39
C THR A 311 -8.84 21.54 -11.73
N LEU A 312 -8.59 22.77 -12.20
CA LEU A 312 -9.63 23.72 -12.60
C LEU A 312 -10.38 23.24 -13.85
N ASP A 313 -9.66 22.73 -14.85
CA ASP A 313 -10.25 22.21 -16.09
C ASP A 313 -11.22 21.04 -15.81
N GLN A 314 -10.96 20.25 -14.77
CA GLN A 314 -11.84 19.16 -14.31
C GLN A 314 -13.03 19.63 -13.47
N GLY A 315 -13.13 20.92 -13.16
CA GLY A 315 -14.17 21.48 -12.27
C GLY A 315 -14.05 21.00 -10.82
N CYS A 316 -12.84 20.61 -10.39
CA CYS A 316 -12.61 20.15 -9.02
C CYS A 316 -12.57 21.32 -8.04
N GLN A 317 -12.98 21.07 -6.79
CA GLN A 317 -12.93 22.06 -5.70
C GLN A 317 -11.58 22.03 -4.98
N GLY A 318 -10.76 21.01 -5.24
CA GLY A 318 -9.47 20.83 -4.58
C GLY A 318 -8.61 19.72 -5.14
N LEU A 319 -7.46 19.55 -4.49
CA LEU A 319 -6.42 18.58 -4.77
C LEU A 319 -6.25 17.60 -3.61
N ALA A 320 -5.97 16.34 -3.93
CA ALA A 320 -5.49 15.36 -2.96
C ALA A 320 -4.11 14.82 -3.37
N TYR A 321 -3.20 14.74 -2.41
CA TYR A 321 -1.90 14.10 -2.54
C TYR A 321 -1.99 12.75 -1.80
N THR A 322 -1.93 11.64 -2.53
CA THR A 322 -2.44 10.33 -2.06
C THR A 322 -1.78 9.16 -2.80
N TYR A 323 -2.33 7.94 -2.67
CA TYR A 323 -1.87 6.64 -3.19
C TYR A 323 -0.53 6.13 -2.63
N ASN A 324 0.42 7.02 -2.41
CA ASN A 324 1.62 6.78 -1.61
C ASN A 324 1.68 7.78 -0.45
N GLN A 325 2.88 8.04 0.08
CA GLN A 325 3.05 9.04 1.15
C GLN A 325 3.28 10.44 0.56
N PRO A 326 2.43 11.44 0.83
CA PRO A 326 2.61 12.78 0.25
C PRO A 326 3.81 13.54 0.82
N THR A 327 4.22 13.28 2.06
CA THR A 327 5.29 14.05 2.71
C THR A 327 6.68 13.78 2.14
N ILE A 328 6.91 12.60 1.56
CA ILE A 328 8.19 12.31 0.90
C ILE A 328 8.43 13.17 -0.35
N PHE A 329 7.42 13.85 -0.89
CA PHE A 329 7.53 14.83 -1.98
C PHE A 329 6.95 16.22 -1.62
N ILE A 330 6.97 16.59 -0.34
CA ILE A 330 6.27 17.78 0.19
C ILE A 330 6.65 19.10 -0.49
N GLU A 331 7.89 19.30 -0.96
CA GLU A 331 8.27 20.54 -1.66
C GLU A 331 7.46 20.72 -2.95
N PHE A 332 7.17 19.63 -3.67
CA PHE A 332 6.34 19.67 -4.87
C PHE A 332 4.87 19.88 -4.51
N ALA A 333 4.37 19.17 -3.49
CA ALA A 333 3.01 19.34 -3.00
C ALA A 333 2.75 20.76 -2.48
N ARG A 334 3.71 21.37 -1.78
CA ARG A 334 3.65 22.75 -1.27
C ARG A 334 3.57 23.75 -2.41
N ASP A 335 4.43 23.62 -3.42
CA ASP A 335 4.46 24.58 -4.52
C ASP A 335 3.17 24.51 -5.36
N ILE A 336 2.62 23.31 -5.57
CA ILE A 336 1.28 23.13 -6.15
C ILE A 336 0.23 23.77 -5.23
N GLY A 337 0.26 23.45 -3.93
CA GLY A 337 -0.77 23.85 -2.99
C GLY A 337 -0.85 25.36 -2.76
N LEU A 338 0.28 26.05 -2.75
CA LEU A 338 0.32 27.51 -2.68
C LEU A 338 -0.34 28.16 -3.91
N LEU A 339 -0.13 27.60 -5.10
CA LEU A 339 -0.81 28.04 -6.32
C LEU A 339 -2.31 27.67 -6.31
N ALA A 340 -2.64 26.47 -5.84
CA ALA A 340 -4.01 26.00 -5.70
C ALA A 340 -4.83 26.92 -4.79
N ARG A 341 -4.28 27.34 -3.66
CA ARG A 341 -4.93 28.30 -2.75
C ARG A 341 -5.18 29.65 -3.39
N LYS A 342 -4.24 30.16 -4.19
CA LYS A 342 -4.45 31.41 -4.97
C LYS A 342 -5.60 31.27 -5.98
N ALA A 343 -5.85 30.05 -6.46
CA ALA A 343 -6.97 29.72 -7.33
C ALA A 343 -8.27 29.34 -6.59
N GLY A 344 -8.32 29.42 -5.25
CA GLY A 344 -9.49 29.08 -4.45
C GLY A 344 -9.72 27.57 -4.26
N LEU A 345 -8.73 26.73 -4.55
CA LEU A 345 -8.77 25.28 -4.39
C LEU A 345 -8.27 24.87 -3.01
N ILE A 346 -8.88 23.83 -2.43
CA ILE A 346 -8.41 23.21 -1.18
C ILE A 346 -7.33 22.16 -1.44
N ASN A 347 -6.50 21.90 -0.43
CA ASN A 347 -5.44 20.90 -0.46
C ASN A 347 -5.65 19.84 0.63
N ILE A 348 -5.59 18.57 0.22
CA ILE A 348 -5.88 17.41 1.07
C ILE A 348 -4.72 16.43 1.04
N PHE A 349 -4.27 15.97 2.20
CA PHE A 349 -3.35 14.83 2.29
C PHE A 349 -4.12 13.57 2.71
N VAL A 350 -3.84 12.46 2.04
CA VAL A 350 -4.08 11.13 2.59
C VAL A 350 -2.72 10.60 3.00
N SER A 351 -2.45 10.62 4.30
CA SER A 351 -1.11 10.42 4.86
C SER A 351 -1.11 9.23 5.82
N ASN A 352 0.00 8.51 5.90
CA ASN A 352 0.23 7.57 6.99
C ASN A 352 0.72 8.24 8.29
N GLY A 353 0.91 9.56 8.28
CA GLY A 353 1.29 10.38 9.43
C GLY A 353 2.67 10.08 10.00
N TYR A 354 3.52 9.30 9.33
CA TYR A 354 4.87 8.97 9.81
C TYR A 354 5.87 10.12 9.50
N ASP A 355 5.53 11.30 10.01
CA ASP A 355 6.10 12.59 9.61
C ASP A 355 6.97 13.19 10.74
N THR A 356 7.64 14.31 10.44
CA THR A 356 8.48 15.05 11.40
C THR A 356 7.86 16.39 11.74
N PRO A 357 8.25 17.03 12.87
CA PRO A 357 7.82 18.39 13.18
C PRO A 357 8.12 19.41 12.06
N GLU A 358 9.26 19.28 11.38
CA GLU A 358 9.63 20.13 10.24
C GLU A 358 8.65 19.94 9.06
N THR A 359 8.24 18.71 8.81
CA THR A 359 7.25 18.38 7.76
C THR A 359 5.88 18.97 8.12
N VAL A 360 5.45 18.88 9.38
CA VAL A 360 4.19 19.48 9.83
C VAL A 360 4.21 21.00 9.70
N ALA A 361 5.35 21.64 9.99
CA ALA A 361 5.52 23.08 9.76
C ALA A 361 5.37 23.46 8.27
N GLU A 362 5.88 22.64 7.34
CA GLU A 362 5.64 22.83 5.90
C GLU A 362 4.17 22.61 5.51
N MET A 363 3.51 21.59 6.05
CA MET A 363 2.07 21.34 5.82
C MET A 363 1.24 22.58 6.17
N GLY A 364 1.54 23.22 7.31
CA GLY A 364 0.83 24.42 7.79
C GLY A 364 0.83 25.61 6.80
N LYS A 365 1.74 25.62 5.81
CA LYS A 365 1.82 26.70 4.81
C LYS A 365 0.74 26.62 3.73
N PHE A 366 0.19 25.44 3.45
CA PHE A 366 -0.70 25.26 2.29
C PHE A 366 -1.83 24.24 2.49
N LEU A 367 -1.70 23.31 3.44
CA LEU A 367 -2.65 22.21 3.59
C LEU A 367 -3.91 22.65 4.32
N ASP A 368 -5.07 22.16 3.86
CA ASP A 368 -6.37 22.47 4.46
C ASP A 368 -6.92 21.31 5.27
N ALA A 369 -6.74 20.07 4.79
CA ALA A 369 -7.17 18.87 5.50
C ALA A 369 -6.18 17.71 5.35
N VAL A 370 -6.15 16.82 6.33
CA VAL A 370 -5.41 15.57 6.32
C VAL A 370 -6.27 14.44 6.89
N THR A 371 -6.23 13.29 6.25
CA THR A 371 -6.58 12.02 6.90
C THR A 371 -5.30 11.28 7.26
N VAL A 372 -5.20 10.82 8.51
CA VAL A 372 -4.05 10.05 9.01
C VAL A 372 -4.45 8.59 9.15
N ASP A 373 -3.76 7.73 8.39
CA ASP A 373 -4.09 6.32 8.19
C ASP A 373 -3.23 5.42 9.07
N PHE A 374 -3.83 4.97 10.17
CA PHE A 374 -3.34 3.86 10.97
C PHE A 374 -3.63 2.54 10.28
N LYS A 375 -2.82 1.53 10.63
CA LYS A 375 -3.02 0.15 10.23
C LYS A 375 -2.92 -0.70 11.48
N GLY A 376 -3.90 -1.55 11.73
CA GLY A 376 -3.96 -2.36 12.95
C GLY A 376 -3.89 -1.52 14.22
N SER A 377 -4.57 -0.37 14.23
CA SER A 377 -4.60 0.59 15.34
C SER A 377 -3.23 1.10 15.82
N GLY A 378 -2.20 0.99 14.97
CA GLY A 378 -0.82 1.38 15.32
C GLY A 378 -0.14 0.42 16.30
N GLU A 379 -0.64 -0.80 16.46
CA GLU A 379 -0.06 -1.80 17.35
C GLU A 379 1.41 -2.09 16.97
N THR A 380 2.30 -2.07 17.96
CA THR A 380 3.76 -2.14 17.74
C THR A 380 4.18 -3.39 16.98
N ASP A 381 3.64 -4.56 17.35
CA ASP A 381 4.00 -5.82 16.70
C ASP A 381 3.49 -5.88 15.26
N PHE A 382 2.27 -5.37 15.01
CA PHE A 382 1.73 -5.23 13.67
C PHE A 382 2.60 -4.30 12.80
N VAL A 383 2.88 -3.08 13.26
CA VAL A 383 3.62 -2.09 12.44
C VAL A 383 5.09 -2.50 12.23
N ARG A 384 5.73 -3.19 13.18
CA ARG A 384 7.07 -3.76 12.99
C ARG A 384 7.07 -4.82 11.91
N LYS A 385 6.13 -5.76 12.00
CA LYS A 385 6.09 -6.93 11.12
C LYS A 385 5.61 -6.60 9.71
N TYR A 386 4.53 -5.84 9.57
CA TYR A 386 3.87 -5.64 8.29
C TYR A 386 4.17 -4.29 7.61
N ILE A 387 4.67 -3.30 8.36
CA ILE A 387 4.95 -1.94 7.84
C ILE A 387 6.45 -1.60 7.87
N ASN A 388 7.23 -2.34 8.68
CA ASN A 388 8.66 -2.15 8.87
C ASN A 388 9.03 -0.79 9.49
N ILE A 389 8.27 -0.34 10.50
CA ILE A 389 8.62 0.80 11.36
C ILE A 389 8.76 0.34 12.82
N PRO A 390 9.61 0.98 13.66
CA PRO A 390 9.85 0.53 15.03
C PRO A 390 8.62 0.56 15.93
N ASN A 391 7.76 1.56 15.76
CA ASN A 391 6.48 1.74 16.45
C ASN A 391 5.68 2.87 15.77
N ALA A 392 4.45 3.10 16.23
CA ALA A 392 3.57 4.16 15.73
C ALA A 392 3.72 5.50 16.46
N ASP A 393 4.61 5.63 17.46
CA ASP A 393 4.78 6.85 18.27
C ASP A 393 4.96 8.14 17.42
N PRO A 394 5.72 8.13 16.31
CA PRO A 394 5.85 9.31 15.45
C PRO A 394 4.53 9.75 14.80
N ILE A 395 3.58 8.84 14.60
CA ILE A 395 2.26 9.15 14.05
C ILE A 395 1.44 9.93 15.09
N PHE A 396 1.45 9.49 16.34
CA PHE A 396 0.83 10.21 17.45
C PHE A 396 1.45 11.59 17.66
N GLN A 397 2.79 11.69 17.60
CA GLN A 397 3.46 12.99 17.67
C GLN A 397 3.04 13.91 16.52
N THR A 398 2.96 13.38 15.29
CA THR A 398 2.50 14.14 14.12
C THR A 398 1.10 14.71 14.34
N LEU A 399 0.18 13.94 14.90
CA LEU A 399 -1.18 14.40 15.22
C LEU A 399 -1.20 15.53 16.26
N LEU A 400 -0.37 15.44 17.31
CA LEU A 400 -0.23 16.50 18.30
C LEU A 400 0.35 17.78 17.68
N GLU A 401 1.39 17.64 16.86
CA GLU A 401 2.02 18.73 16.13
C GLU A 401 1.03 19.44 15.19
N VAL A 402 0.22 18.67 14.44
CA VAL A 402 -0.82 19.22 13.56
C VAL A 402 -1.87 19.98 14.38
N ARG A 403 -2.34 19.40 15.49
CA ARG A 403 -3.31 20.04 16.40
C ARG A 403 -2.78 21.35 16.99
N ASP A 404 -1.54 21.34 17.48
CA ASP A 404 -0.98 22.43 18.28
C ASP A 404 -0.44 23.58 17.43
N LYS A 405 0.04 23.28 16.22
CA LYS A 405 0.79 24.25 15.41
C LYS A 405 0.08 24.66 14.13
N THR A 406 -1.04 24.03 13.78
CA THR A 406 -1.73 24.28 12.51
C THR A 406 -3.23 24.46 12.68
N LYS A 407 -3.92 24.75 11.57
CA LYS A 407 -5.40 24.77 11.48
C LYS A 407 -5.94 23.70 10.55
N ILE A 408 -5.11 22.68 10.26
CA ILE A 408 -5.44 21.64 9.30
C ILE A 408 -6.56 20.77 9.89
N HIS A 409 -7.65 20.61 9.14
CA HIS A 409 -8.73 19.69 9.52
C HIS A 409 -8.19 18.26 9.52
N THR A 410 -8.35 17.53 10.61
CA THR A 410 -7.76 16.19 10.78
C THR A 410 -8.85 15.15 10.97
N GLU A 411 -8.79 14.07 10.19
CA GLU A 411 -9.58 12.85 10.38
C GLU A 411 -8.65 11.65 10.54
N ILE A 412 -9.13 10.61 11.21
CA ILE A 412 -8.38 9.38 11.46
C ILE A 412 -8.99 8.25 10.64
N THR A 413 -8.15 7.45 10.02
CA THR A 413 -8.54 6.17 9.42
C THR A 413 -7.71 5.05 10.02
N ASP A 414 -8.29 3.86 10.12
CA ASP A 414 -7.60 2.67 10.59
C ASP A 414 -8.01 1.46 9.75
N LEU A 415 -7.07 0.90 9.00
CA LEU A 415 -7.28 -0.35 8.26
C LEU A 415 -7.15 -1.54 9.21
N ILE A 416 -8.26 -2.22 9.44
CA ILE A 416 -8.31 -3.38 10.35
C ILE A 416 -8.00 -4.64 9.58
N VAL A 417 -6.83 -5.24 9.80
CA VAL A 417 -6.45 -6.51 9.17
C VAL A 417 -6.85 -7.64 10.10
N PRO A 418 -7.74 -8.57 9.70
CA PRO A 418 -8.21 -9.60 10.60
C PRO A 418 -7.06 -10.52 11.04
N GLN A 419 -7.17 -11.05 12.26
CA GLN A 419 -6.21 -11.96 12.93
C GLN A 419 -4.88 -11.33 13.38
N VAL A 420 -4.46 -10.22 12.78
CA VAL A 420 -3.13 -9.65 13.02
C VAL A 420 -3.12 -8.18 13.33
N GLY A 421 -4.18 -7.45 12.99
CA GLY A 421 -4.36 -6.02 13.21
C GLY A 421 -5.80 -5.70 13.55
N ASP A 422 -6.46 -6.56 14.34
CA ASP A 422 -7.85 -6.45 14.78
C ASP A 422 -8.01 -6.54 16.31
N SER A 423 -6.94 -6.22 17.04
CA SER A 423 -6.91 -6.17 18.50
C SER A 423 -7.83 -5.06 19.04
N LEU A 424 -8.87 -5.46 19.78
CA LEU A 424 -9.78 -4.51 20.43
C LEU A 424 -9.10 -3.68 21.53
N ASP A 425 -8.04 -4.21 22.14
CA ASP A 425 -7.26 -3.47 23.13
C ASP A 425 -6.45 -2.35 22.47
N ALA A 426 -5.83 -2.63 21.32
CA ALA A 426 -5.16 -1.62 20.51
C ALA A 426 -6.15 -0.57 19.99
N ALA A 427 -7.32 -1.00 19.52
CA ALA A 427 -8.39 -0.10 19.09
C ALA A 427 -8.90 0.80 20.23
N ARG A 428 -9.01 0.27 21.46
CA ARG A 428 -9.39 1.03 22.65
C ARG A 428 -8.33 2.07 23.02
N HIS A 429 -7.06 1.68 22.94
CA HIS A 429 -5.95 2.60 23.18
C HIS A 429 -5.96 3.75 22.17
N LEU A 430 -6.03 3.44 20.86
CA LEU A 430 -6.10 4.46 19.80
C LEU A 430 -7.33 5.36 19.98
N SER A 431 -8.52 4.79 20.18
CA SER A 431 -9.77 5.55 20.31
C SER A 431 -9.75 6.47 21.53
N LYS A 432 -9.28 5.97 22.68
CA LYS A 432 -9.12 6.78 23.88
C LYS A 432 -8.10 7.89 23.68
N TRP A 433 -6.97 7.58 23.05
CA TRP A 433 -5.95 8.59 22.74
C TRP A 433 -6.51 9.70 21.84
N VAL A 434 -7.27 9.36 20.79
CA VAL A 434 -7.93 10.33 19.90
C VAL A 434 -8.92 11.18 20.70
N TYR A 435 -9.74 10.58 21.56
CA TYR A 435 -10.66 11.32 22.41
C TYR A 435 -9.94 12.30 23.34
N ASP A 436 -8.93 11.82 24.07
CA ASP A 436 -8.21 12.60 25.08
C ASP A 436 -7.39 13.74 24.45
N ASN A 437 -6.84 13.54 23.25
CA ASN A 437 -5.89 14.48 22.63
C ASN A 437 -6.48 15.31 21.49
N LEU A 438 -7.37 14.76 20.67
CA LEU A 438 -7.97 15.45 19.52
C LEU A 438 -9.43 15.87 19.79
N GLY A 439 -10.09 15.21 20.74
CA GLY A 439 -11.42 15.54 21.22
C GLY A 439 -12.54 14.67 20.60
N PRO A 440 -13.73 14.68 21.21
CA PRO A 440 -14.85 13.79 20.85
C PRO A 440 -15.43 14.01 19.46
N ASP A 441 -15.19 15.18 18.87
CA ASP A 441 -15.70 15.55 17.55
C ASP A 441 -14.76 15.14 16.40
N THR A 442 -13.63 14.49 16.71
CA THR A 442 -12.68 13.97 15.70
C THR A 442 -13.27 12.75 14.99
N PRO A 443 -13.45 12.78 13.65
CA PRO A 443 -13.91 11.62 12.90
C PRO A 443 -12.88 10.50 12.88
N ILE A 444 -13.35 9.26 13.11
CA ILE A 444 -12.55 8.05 12.94
C ILE A 444 -13.27 7.04 12.03
N HIS A 445 -12.52 6.45 11.09
CA HIS A 445 -13.04 5.47 10.14
C HIS A 445 -12.30 4.14 10.29
N PHE A 446 -13.01 3.07 10.63
CA PHE A 446 -12.47 1.71 10.60
C PHE A 446 -12.73 1.11 9.22
N LEU A 447 -11.65 0.87 8.47
CA LEU A 447 -11.70 0.46 7.09
C LEU A 447 -11.62 -1.05 6.97
N ARG A 448 -12.51 -1.63 6.17
CA ARG A 448 -12.44 -3.04 5.80
C ARG A 448 -11.19 -3.29 4.97
N PHE A 449 -10.37 -4.23 5.43
CA PHE A 449 -9.27 -4.81 4.68
C PHE A 449 -9.83 -5.71 3.58
N HIS A 450 -9.28 -5.54 2.39
CA HIS A 450 -9.39 -6.45 1.27
C HIS A 450 -8.06 -7.21 1.18
N PRO A 451 -8.06 -8.55 1.07
CA PRO A 451 -6.85 -9.31 0.85
C PRO A 451 -6.23 -8.91 -0.48
N ASP A 452 -5.15 -8.15 -0.37
CA ASP A 452 -4.34 -7.69 -1.48
C ASP A 452 -2.87 -7.85 -1.13
N TYR A 453 -2.03 -7.78 -2.16
CA TYR A 453 -0.60 -7.80 -2.00
C TYR A 453 -0.08 -9.04 -1.26
N LYS A 454 0.79 -8.79 -0.29
CA LYS A 454 1.55 -9.75 0.47
C LYS A 454 0.78 -10.30 1.68
N MET A 455 -0.51 -9.95 1.78
CA MET A 455 -1.38 -10.22 2.92
C MET A 455 -2.62 -11.04 2.54
N MET A 456 -2.55 -11.81 1.42
CA MET A 456 -3.63 -12.68 0.93
C MET A 456 -4.02 -13.80 1.90
N GLU A 457 -3.15 -14.14 2.85
CA GLU A 457 -3.43 -15.16 3.88
C GLU A 457 -4.54 -14.75 4.85
N PHE A 458 -4.84 -13.46 4.94
CA PHE A 458 -5.93 -12.96 5.77
C PHE A 458 -7.19 -12.83 4.93
N PRO A 459 -8.39 -13.16 5.46
CA PRO A 459 -9.63 -12.91 4.75
C PRO A 459 -9.93 -11.40 4.70
N TRP A 460 -11.01 -11.03 4.00
CA TRP A 460 -11.63 -9.73 4.22
C TRP A 460 -11.92 -9.55 5.71
N THR A 461 -11.76 -8.33 6.25
CA THR A 461 -12.20 -8.09 7.63
C THR A 461 -13.69 -8.41 7.73
N PRO A 462 -14.11 -9.29 8.65
CA PRO A 462 -15.52 -9.51 8.91
C PRO A 462 -16.19 -8.21 9.34
N VAL A 463 -17.40 -7.93 8.85
CA VAL A 463 -18.14 -6.70 9.20
C VAL A 463 -18.32 -6.60 10.72
N GLU A 464 -18.64 -7.71 11.39
CA GLU A 464 -18.74 -7.80 12.85
C GLU A 464 -17.46 -7.34 13.58
N THR A 465 -16.29 -7.59 12.99
CA THR A 465 -15.03 -7.13 13.58
C THR A 465 -14.93 -5.61 13.53
N LEU A 466 -15.32 -4.99 12.41
CA LEU A 466 -15.38 -3.53 12.27
C LEU A 466 -16.43 -2.92 13.20
N GLU A 467 -17.60 -3.57 13.36
CA GLU A 467 -18.64 -3.14 14.29
C GLU A 467 -18.15 -3.13 15.74
N ARG A 468 -17.39 -4.15 16.15
CA ARG A 468 -16.75 -4.19 17.49
C ARG A 468 -15.74 -3.07 17.68
N HIS A 469 -14.92 -2.75 16.67
CA HIS A 469 -14.00 -1.60 16.74
C HIS A 469 -14.77 -0.28 16.85
N CYS A 470 -15.87 -0.14 16.10
CA CYS A 470 -16.74 1.03 16.20
C CYS A 470 -17.41 1.17 17.57
N ALA A 471 -17.83 0.05 18.18
CA ALA A 471 -18.40 0.05 19.53
C ALA A 471 -17.38 0.56 20.55
N VAL A 472 -16.14 0.06 20.49
CA VAL A 472 -15.03 0.52 21.35
C VAL A 472 -14.77 2.02 21.18
N ALA A 473 -14.76 2.54 19.95
CA ALA A 473 -14.57 3.97 19.71
C ALA A 473 -15.72 4.83 20.27
N LYS A 474 -16.97 4.36 20.17
CA LYS A 474 -18.13 5.03 20.76
C LYS A 474 -18.10 4.99 22.28
N GLU A 475 -17.71 3.86 22.89
CA GLU A 475 -17.52 3.71 24.33
C GLU A 475 -16.45 4.66 24.88
N ALA A 476 -15.40 4.92 24.09
CA ALA A 476 -14.38 5.93 24.40
C ALA A 476 -14.92 7.38 24.34
N GLY A 477 -16.12 7.61 23.80
CA GLY A 477 -16.78 8.91 23.75
C GLY A 477 -16.67 9.64 22.40
N LEU A 478 -16.12 8.99 21.35
CA LEU A 478 -16.07 9.57 20.02
C LEU A 478 -17.47 9.63 19.40
N LYS A 479 -17.86 10.81 18.89
CA LYS A 479 -19.20 11.07 18.36
C LYS A 479 -19.37 10.63 16.91
N TYR A 480 -18.29 10.63 16.13
CA TYR A 480 -18.32 10.35 14.69
C TYR A 480 -17.42 9.17 14.36
N VAL A 481 -18.03 7.99 14.35
CA VAL A 481 -17.35 6.71 14.15
C VAL A 481 -17.96 6.03 12.94
N TYR A 482 -17.10 5.67 11.98
CA TYR A 482 -17.51 5.19 10.67
C TYR A 482 -16.97 3.79 10.36
N ILE A 483 -17.72 3.03 9.57
CA ILE A 483 -17.19 1.88 8.83
C ILE A 483 -16.98 2.29 7.38
N GLY A 484 -15.74 2.13 6.89
CA GLY A 484 -15.37 2.35 5.50
C GLY A 484 -15.21 1.04 4.73
N ASN A 485 -15.25 1.11 3.40
CA ASN A 485 -15.14 -0.03 2.48
C ASN A 485 -16.22 -1.11 2.66
N VAL A 486 -17.39 -0.74 3.18
CA VAL A 486 -18.58 -1.60 3.27
C VAL A 486 -19.81 -0.82 2.77
N PRO A 487 -19.95 -0.64 1.43
CA PRO A 487 -21.04 0.17 0.88
C PRO A 487 -22.43 -0.31 1.35
N GLY A 488 -23.26 0.62 1.79
CA GLY A 488 -24.62 0.35 2.28
C GLY A 488 -24.70 0.04 3.78
N HIS A 489 -23.58 0.00 4.49
CA HIS A 489 -23.57 -0.23 5.93
C HIS A 489 -24.07 1.00 6.69
N PRO A 490 -24.94 0.88 7.72
CA PRO A 490 -25.49 2.04 8.44
C PRO A 490 -24.44 2.99 9.02
N LEU A 491 -23.30 2.46 9.47
CA LEU A 491 -22.16 3.25 9.98
C LEU A 491 -21.35 4.00 8.91
N GLU A 492 -21.77 4.03 7.64
CA GLU A 492 -21.22 4.99 6.66
C GLU A 492 -21.92 6.37 6.75
N HIS A 493 -23.05 6.45 7.47
CA HIS A 493 -23.81 7.68 7.67
C HIS A 493 -23.24 8.53 8.81
N THR A 494 -23.39 9.85 8.71
CA THR A 494 -23.14 10.75 9.85
C THR A 494 -24.40 10.86 10.69
N TYR A 495 -24.31 10.50 11.97
CA TYR A 495 -25.40 10.62 12.93
C TYR A 495 -25.24 11.88 13.78
N CYS A 496 -26.37 12.49 14.16
CA CYS A 496 -26.40 13.63 15.06
C CYS A 496 -26.07 13.18 16.49
N PRO A 497 -25.04 13.74 17.16
CA PRO A 497 -24.69 13.35 18.53
C PRO A 497 -25.73 13.74 19.57
N GLY A 498 -26.62 14.69 19.27
CA GLY A 498 -27.65 15.14 20.22
C GLY A 498 -28.91 14.28 20.24
N CYS A 499 -29.34 13.74 19.10
CA CYS A 499 -30.61 13.00 19.00
C CYS A 499 -30.53 11.67 18.24
N GLY A 500 -29.33 11.24 17.81
CA GLY A 500 -29.10 9.98 17.11
C GLY A 500 -29.71 9.86 15.71
N SER A 501 -30.32 10.93 15.16
CA SER A 501 -30.89 10.88 13.80
C SER A 501 -29.80 10.97 12.74
N VAL A 502 -30.05 10.38 11.56
CA VAL A 502 -29.16 10.52 10.41
C VAL A 502 -29.11 11.99 10.00
N ALA A 503 -27.92 12.58 10.05
CA ALA A 503 -27.67 13.96 9.64
C ALA A 503 -27.16 14.05 8.20
N ILE A 504 -26.30 13.11 7.80
CA ILE A 504 -25.82 12.96 6.42
C ILE A 504 -25.93 11.48 6.06
N LYS A 505 -26.76 11.17 5.05
CA LYS A 505 -26.96 9.81 4.55
C LYS A 505 -26.02 9.55 3.38
N ARG A 506 -25.39 8.38 3.36
CA ARG A 506 -24.45 7.97 2.30
C ARG A 506 -24.81 6.61 1.72
N TYR A 507 -24.24 6.30 0.56
CA TYR A 507 -24.13 4.95 0.00
C TYR A 507 -22.73 4.84 -0.64
N GLY A 508 -21.80 4.16 0.02
CA GLY A 508 -20.39 4.24 -0.35
C GLY A 508 -19.88 5.68 -0.28
N PHE A 509 -19.39 6.24 -1.39
CA PHE A 509 -18.83 7.59 -1.46
C PHE A 509 -19.84 8.69 -1.83
N ASP A 510 -21.10 8.32 -2.07
CA ASP A 510 -22.13 9.26 -2.49
C ASP A 510 -22.98 9.74 -1.32
N ILE A 511 -23.25 11.05 -1.29
CA ILE A 511 -24.17 11.65 -0.31
C ILE A 511 -25.59 11.59 -0.89
N THR A 512 -26.43 10.74 -0.29
CA THR A 512 -27.82 10.51 -0.71
C THR A 512 -28.83 11.31 0.11
N GLY A 513 -28.41 11.94 1.21
CA GLY A 513 -29.27 12.81 2.02
C GLY A 513 -28.50 13.79 2.89
N TRP A 514 -29.03 15.02 3.01
CA TRP A 514 -28.44 16.11 3.79
C TRP A 514 -29.50 16.77 4.69
N TYR A 515 -29.43 16.47 5.99
CA TYR A 515 -30.41 16.87 7.00
C TYR A 515 -29.84 17.89 7.99
N LEU A 516 -28.92 18.72 7.52
CA LEU A 516 -28.35 19.87 8.23
C LEU A 516 -28.87 21.19 7.64
N ASP A 517 -29.00 22.21 8.50
CA ASP A 517 -29.29 23.57 8.06
C ASP A 517 -28.05 24.28 7.48
N LYS A 518 -28.17 25.58 7.19
CA LYS A 518 -27.11 26.39 6.58
C LYS A 518 -25.87 26.61 7.49
N ASP A 519 -26.04 26.37 8.79
CA ASP A 519 -25.04 26.55 9.85
C ASP A 519 -24.53 25.20 10.38
N ASN A 520 -24.82 24.10 9.67
CA ASN A 520 -24.48 22.72 10.03
C ASN A 520 -25.11 22.23 11.34
N LYS A 521 -26.29 22.76 11.70
CA LYS A 521 -27.09 22.22 12.81
C LYS A 521 -28.05 21.16 12.33
N CYS A 522 -28.27 20.15 13.17
CA CYS A 522 -29.24 19.10 12.91
C CYS A 522 -30.65 19.70 12.74
N LYS A 523 -31.31 19.43 11.62
CA LYS A 523 -32.68 19.91 11.37
C LYS A 523 -33.72 19.36 12.36
N LYS A 524 -33.42 18.25 13.05
CA LYS A 524 -34.34 17.61 14.00
C LYS A 524 -34.25 18.19 15.42
N CYS A 525 -33.05 18.45 15.93
CA CYS A 525 -32.85 18.85 17.34
C CYS A 525 -32.00 20.11 17.53
N GLY A 526 -31.48 20.72 16.46
CA GLY A 526 -30.68 21.95 16.52
C GLY A 526 -29.24 21.78 17.01
N THR A 527 -28.79 20.56 17.33
CA THR A 527 -27.40 20.29 17.73
C THR A 527 -26.44 20.68 16.62
N GLN A 528 -25.39 21.43 16.95
CA GLN A 528 -24.30 21.75 16.04
C GLN A 528 -23.49 20.49 15.72
N LEU A 529 -23.33 20.15 14.43
CA LEU A 529 -22.40 19.11 14.02
C LEU A 529 -21.05 19.71 13.67
N ALA A 530 -20.00 18.92 13.93
CA ALA A 530 -18.61 19.26 13.63
C ALA A 530 -18.31 19.04 12.14
N ILE A 531 -19.00 19.79 11.28
CA ILE A 531 -18.81 19.78 9.83
C ILE A 531 -18.23 21.14 9.42
N THR A 532 -17.12 21.10 8.70
CA THR A 532 -16.47 22.27 8.11
C THR A 532 -16.92 22.42 6.66
N GLY A 533 -17.46 23.59 6.30
CA GLY A 533 -17.99 23.86 4.97
C GLY A 533 -19.48 23.51 4.82
N ARG A 534 -19.95 23.35 3.58
CA ARG A 534 -21.35 23.03 3.24
C ARG A 534 -21.35 21.90 2.19
N LEU A 535 -22.51 21.30 1.95
CA LEU A 535 -22.66 20.36 0.84
C LEU A 535 -22.32 21.04 -0.49
N GLU A 536 -21.29 20.55 -1.16
CA GLU A 536 -20.87 21.07 -2.45
C GLU A 536 -21.87 20.73 -3.55
N LYS A 537 -21.99 21.61 -4.54
CA LYS A 537 -22.90 21.43 -5.68
C LYS A 537 -22.54 20.19 -6.52
N THR A 538 -21.26 19.84 -6.54
CA THR A 538 -20.71 18.67 -7.24
C THR A 538 -21.13 17.33 -6.64
N ALA A 539 -21.78 17.30 -5.47
CA ALA A 539 -22.16 16.06 -4.79
C ALA A 539 -23.03 15.13 -5.65
N LYS A 540 -23.72 15.66 -6.67
CA LYS A 540 -24.57 14.92 -7.61
C LYS A 540 -23.91 14.62 -8.96
N GLU A 541 -22.68 15.06 -9.17
CA GLU A 541 -21.94 14.85 -10.41
C GLU A 541 -21.20 13.52 -10.41
N ASN A 542 -20.76 13.08 -11.59
CA ASN A 542 -19.75 12.03 -11.66
C ASN A 542 -18.41 12.57 -11.11
N ARG A 543 -18.00 12.04 -9.96
CA ARG A 543 -16.76 12.42 -9.27
C ARG A 543 -15.73 11.30 -9.23
N PHE A 544 -15.89 10.23 -10.03
CA PHE A 544 -14.96 9.10 -10.00
C PHE A 544 -14.55 8.63 -11.39
N TYR A 545 -13.38 9.08 -11.85
CA TYR A 545 -12.81 8.69 -13.13
C TYR A 545 -11.31 9.05 -13.21
N GLY A 546 -10.56 8.35 -14.06
CA GLY A 546 -9.15 8.65 -14.28
C GLY A 546 -8.94 9.76 -15.30
N VAL A 547 -7.85 10.51 -15.12
CA VAL A 547 -7.46 11.62 -16.00
C VAL A 547 -6.07 11.37 -16.58
N LEU A 548 -5.13 10.96 -15.72
CA LEU A 548 -3.75 10.68 -16.09
C LEU A 548 -3.40 9.26 -15.66
N TYR A 549 -2.93 8.50 -16.63
CA TYR A 549 -2.32 7.20 -16.40
C TYR A 549 -0.92 7.24 -16.98
N HIS A 550 0.11 7.17 -16.12
CA HIS A 550 1.41 6.76 -16.60
C HIS A 550 1.35 5.27 -16.92
N ARG A 551 1.38 4.94 -18.22
CA ARG A 551 1.53 3.55 -18.67
C ARG A 551 2.89 3.02 -18.27
#